data_AF-A0A929N2Z9-F1
#
_entry.id   AF-A0A929N2Z9-F1
#
_cell.length_a   1.000
_cell.length_b   1.000
_cell.length_c   1.000
_cell.angle_alpha   90.00
_cell.angle_beta   90.00
_cell.angle_gamma   90.00
#
_symmetry.space_group_name_H-M   'P 1'
#
loop_
_entity.id
_entity.type
_entity.pdbx_description
1 polymer ?
#
loop_
_entity_poly.entity_id
_entity_poly.type
_entity_poly.pdbx_seq_one_letter_code
_entity_poly.pdbx_strand_id
1 'polypeptide(L)'
;LFEQAHFVGVTRPGHVLADQGLPGSAVSLVEVPAMAISSTDCRARVAQGKPVWYLVPDGVVQYISKHGLYRPGAPVEDHVHVPSRPDH
;
A
#
# COMPACT_ATOMS: atom_id res chain seq x y z
N LEU A 1 2.21 16.47 20.55
CA LEU A 1 2.59 15.59 19.42
C LEU A 1 3.79 16.14 18.63
N PHE A 2 3.77 17.42 18.22
CA PHE A 2 4.87 18.02 17.43
C PHE A 2 6.20 18.23 18.17
N GLU A 3 6.21 18.27 19.51
CA GLU A 3 7.45 18.36 20.30
C GLU A 3 8.10 17.01 20.63
N GLN A 4 7.47 15.88 20.27
CA GLN A 4 7.90 14.53 20.68
C GLN A 4 8.29 13.60 19.52
N ALA A 5 8.04 14.02 18.28
CA ALA A 5 8.35 13.23 17.10
C ALA A 5 8.73 14.13 15.94
N HIS A 6 9.64 13.65 15.09
CA HIS A 6 9.93 14.26 13.81
C HIS A 6 8.98 13.69 12.75
N PHE A 7 8.24 14.56 12.07
CA PHE A 7 7.26 14.19 11.07
C PHE A 7 7.89 14.22 9.68
N VAL A 8 7.59 13.22 8.86
CA VAL A 8 8.01 13.21 7.46
C VAL A 8 6.74 13.20 6.61
N GLY A 9 6.50 14.32 5.91
CA GLY A 9 5.42 14.41 4.95
C GLY A 9 5.92 13.98 3.58
N VAL A 10 5.22 13.06 2.93
CA VAL A 10 5.54 12.66 1.55
C VAL A 10 4.51 13.27 0.61
N THR A 11 4.97 14.05 -0.36
CA THR A 11 4.10 14.63 -1.41
C THR A 11 4.36 13.94 -2.74
N ARG A 12 3.37 14.02 -3.62
CA ARG A 12 3.53 13.62 -5.02
C ARG A 12 4.10 14.78 -5.81
N PRO A 13 4.88 14.50 -6.87
CA PRO A 13 5.35 15.54 -7.78
C PRO A 13 4.18 16.40 -8.29
N GLY A 14 4.32 17.73 -8.17
CA GLY A 14 3.29 18.69 -8.58
C GLY A 14 2.22 19.04 -7.55
N HIS A 15 2.29 18.52 -6.31
CA HIS A 15 1.39 18.91 -5.22
C HIS A 15 2.16 19.65 -4.11
N VAL A 16 2.08 20.98 -4.13
CA VAL A 16 2.65 21.83 -3.07
C VAL A 16 1.69 21.81 -1.89
N LEU A 17 2.07 21.12 -0.80
CA LEU A 17 1.38 21.31 0.47
C LEU A 17 1.73 22.70 0.99
N ALA A 18 0.72 23.58 1.07
CA ALA A 18 0.89 24.86 1.74
C ALA A 18 1.19 24.60 3.22
N ASP A 19 2.23 25.26 3.73
CA ASP A 19 2.80 25.15 5.07
C ASP A 19 1.84 25.72 6.14
N GLN A 20 0.64 25.15 6.25
CA GLN A 20 -0.48 25.63 7.07
C GLN A 20 -0.25 25.33 8.56
N GLY A 21 0.84 25.86 9.13
CA GLY A 21 1.09 25.87 10.58
C GLY A 21 1.92 24.71 11.11
N LEU A 22 2.75 24.06 10.30
CA LEU A 22 3.70 23.07 10.78
C LEU A 22 4.94 23.78 11.36
N PRO A 23 5.42 23.42 12.58
CA PRO A 23 6.64 24.00 13.12
C PRO A 23 7.82 23.60 12.22
N GLY A 24 8.44 24.58 11.56
CA GLY A 24 9.43 24.38 10.49
C GLY A 24 10.70 23.59 10.88
N SER A 25 10.89 23.26 12.16
CA SER A 25 11.99 22.42 12.64
C SER A 25 11.63 20.94 12.82
N ALA A 26 10.35 20.57 12.72
CA ALA A 26 9.87 19.22 13.03
C ALA A 26 9.38 18.43 11.82
N VAL A 27 9.41 19.00 10.60
CA VAL A 27 8.86 18.37 9.40
C VAL A 27 9.84 18.40 8.23
N SER A 28 10.15 17.22 7.66
CA SER A 28 10.82 17.11 6.37
C SER A 28 9.84 16.67 5.30
N LEU A 29 9.77 17.41 4.19
CA LEU A 29 8.99 17.04 3.01
C LEU A 29 9.87 16.29 2.03
N VAL A 30 9.49 15.05 1.70
CA VAL A 30 10.23 14.21 0.74
C VAL A 30 9.33 13.94 -0.45
N GLU A 31 9.81 14.31 -1.64
CA GLU A 31 9.16 13.93 -2.88
C GLU A 31 9.42 12.44 -3.14
N VAL A 32 8.36 11.64 -3.19
CA VAL A 32 8.46 10.22 -3.49
C VAL A 32 7.98 9.98 -4.92
N PRO A 33 8.83 9.45 -5.83
CA PRO A 33 8.46 9.20 -7.23
C PRO A 33 7.40 8.11 -7.43
N ALA A 34 7.04 7.37 -6.37
CA ALA A 34 6.21 6.19 -6.49
C ALA A 34 4.73 6.53 -6.73
N MET A 35 4.20 5.89 -7.76
CA MET A 35 2.80 5.82 -8.13
C MET A 35 1.92 5.54 -6.92
N ALA A 36 0.76 6.17 -6.89
CA ALA A 36 -0.30 6.08 -5.90
C ALA A 36 -0.78 4.66 -5.57
N ILE A 37 -0.01 3.83 -4.87
CA ILE A 37 -0.49 2.53 -4.41
C ILE A 37 -1.47 2.78 -3.26
N SER A 38 -2.75 2.52 -3.50
CA SER A 38 -3.82 2.66 -2.50
C SER A 38 -4.19 1.31 -1.92
N SER A 39 -4.14 1.18 -0.59
CA SER A 39 -4.59 -0.04 0.08
C SER A 39 -6.06 -0.37 -0.20
N THR A 40 -6.89 0.65 -0.44
CA THR A 40 -8.30 0.44 -0.82
C THR A 40 -8.41 -0.22 -2.19
N ASP A 41 -7.61 0.19 -3.16
CA ASP A 41 -7.59 -0.45 -4.49
C ASP A 41 -7.04 -1.89 -4.39
N CYS A 42 -5.96 -2.11 -3.63
CA CYS A 42 -5.42 -3.46 -3.42
C CYS A 42 -6.46 -4.42 -2.84
N ARG A 43 -7.20 -4.02 -1.80
CA ARG A 43 -8.26 -4.85 -1.21
C ARG A 43 -9.40 -5.13 -2.20
N ALA A 44 -9.83 -4.10 -2.93
CA ALA A 44 -10.89 -4.26 -3.93
C ALA A 44 -10.50 -5.22 -5.06
N ARG A 45 -9.26 -5.16 -5.54
CA ARG A 45 -8.73 -6.10 -6.54
C ARG A 45 -8.74 -7.53 -6.02
N VAL A 46 -8.23 -7.77 -4.82
CA VAL A 46 -8.22 -9.10 -4.21
C VAL A 46 -9.64 -9.66 -4.04
N ALA A 47 -10.58 -8.84 -3.58
CA ALA A 47 -11.99 -9.22 -3.46
C ALA A 47 -12.63 -9.59 -4.81
N GLN A 48 -12.17 -8.95 -5.90
CA GLN A 48 -12.59 -9.23 -7.27
C GLN A 48 -11.80 -10.38 -7.94
N GLY A 49 -10.91 -11.06 -7.21
CA GLY A 49 -10.04 -12.11 -7.77
C GLY A 49 -8.98 -11.59 -8.74
N LYS A 50 -8.73 -10.27 -8.77
CA LYS A 50 -7.73 -9.63 -9.63
C LYS A 50 -6.36 -9.66 -8.96
N PRO A 51 -5.28 -9.82 -9.73
CA PRO A 51 -3.93 -9.79 -9.18
C PRO A 51 -3.54 -8.40 -8.68
N VAL A 52 -2.66 -8.40 -7.68
CA VAL A 52 -2.01 -7.21 -7.10
C VAL A 52 -0.49 -7.23 -7.30
N TRP A 53 0.01 -8.03 -8.26
CA TRP A 53 1.42 -8.02 -8.65
C TRP A 53 1.86 -6.60 -9.02
N TYR A 54 3.11 -6.27 -8.71
CA TYR A 54 3.70 -4.94 -8.94
C TYR A 54 3.06 -3.79 -8.13
N LEU A 55 1.92 -4.01 -7.45
CA LEU A 55 1.35 -3.07 -6.48
C LEU A 55 1.87 -3.33 -5.06
N VAL A 56 2.22 -4.58 -4.76
CA VAL A 56 2.80 -5.00 -3.48
C VAL A 56 3.94 -5.99 -3.70
N PRO A 57 4.88 -6.14 -2.74
CA PRO A 57 5.91 -7.16 -2.80
C PRO A 57 5.33 -8.58 -2.89
N ASP A 58 6.04 -9.50 -3.54
CA ASP A 58 5.57 -10.87 -3.78
C ASP A 58 5.23 -11.62 -2.49
N GLY A 59 6.00 -11.42 -1.42
CA GLY A 59 5.71 -12.00 -0.10
C GLY A 59 4.35 -11.58 0.47
N VAL A 60 3.87 -10.37 0.15
CA VAL A 60 2.53 -9.90 0.52
C VAL A 60 1.45 -10.60 -0.30
N VAL A 61 1.69 -10.83 -1.60
CA VAL A 61 0.78 -11.59 -2.47
C VAL A 61 0.58 -13.02 -1.95
N GLN A 62 1.70 -13.66 -1.58
CA GLN A 62 1.68 -15.00 -1.01
C GLN A 62 0.94 -15.03 0.33
N TYR A 63 1.17 -14.04 1.20
CA TYR A 63 0.51 -13.95 2.50
C TYR A 63 -1.02 -13.79 2.36
N ILE A 64 -1.47 -12.85 1.51
CA ILE A 64 -2.90 -12.65 1.23
C ILE A 64 -3.55 -13.95 0.76
N SER A 65 -2.88 -14.69 -0.12
CA SER A 65 -3.40 -15.93 -0.68
C SER A 65 -3.45 -17.06 0.35
N LYS A 66 -2.37 -17.24 1.12
CA LYS A 66 -2.26 -18.27 2.17
C LYS A 66 -3.33 -18.10 3.24
N HIS A 67 -3.69 -16.86 3.56
CA HIS A 67 -4.63 -16.54 4.63
C HIS A 67 -6.03 -16.16 4.13
N GLY A 68 -6.29 -16.23 2.82
CA GLY A 68 -7.59 -15.89 2.24
C GLY A 68 -8.05 -14.45 2.50
N LEU A 69 -7.12 -13.51 2.70
CA LEU A 69 -7.45 -12.14 3.11
C LEU A 69 -8.25 -11.41 2.03
N TYR A 70 -9.18 -10.56 2.47
CA TYR A 70 -9.99 -9.67 1.61
C TYR A 70 -10.91 -10.39 0.61
N ARG A 71 -11.16 -11.69 0.80
CA ARG A 71 -12.15 -12.45 0.03
C ARG A 71 -13.44 -12.59 0.84
N PRO A 72 -14.57 -12.01 0.40
CA PRO A 72 -15.83 -12.17 1.11
C PRO A 72 -16.28 -13.64 1.07
N GLY A 73 -16.36 -14.30 2.23
CA GLY A 73 -17.04 -15.59 2.37
C GLY A 73 -16.30 -16.84 1.87
N ALA A 74 -14.98 -16.82 1.70
CA ALA A 74 -14.24 -18.05 1.37
C ALA A 74 -14.14 -18.98 2.62
N PRO A 75 -14.57 -20.25 2.54
CA PRO A 75 -14.25 -21.24 3.56
C PRO A 75 -12.72 -21.35 3.70
N VAL A 76 -12.23 -21.54 4.93
CA VAL A 76 -10.79 -21.60 5.25
C VAL A 76 -10.17 -22.93 4.80
N GLU A 77 -10.63 -23.57 3.72
CA GLU A 77 -10.01 -24.80 3.21
C GLU A 77 -10.11 -24.86 1.68
N ASP A 78 -9.01 -24.49 1.04
CA ASP A 78 -8.27 -25.32 0.09
C ASP A 78 -7.05 -24.50 -0.35
N HIS A 79 -5.93 -25.17 -0.57
CA HIS A 79 -4.67 -24.55 -0.95
C HIS A 79 -4.85 -23.67 -2.20
N VAL A 80 -5.03 -22.36 -1.98
CA VAL A 80 -5.14 -21.38 -3.05
C VAL A 80 -3.82 -21.41 -3.80
N HIS A 81 -3.86 -21.96 -5.02
CA HIS A 81 -2.74 -21.86 -5.95
C HIS A 81 -2.43 -20.37 -6.14
N VAL A 82 -1.29 -19.94 -5.59
CA VAL A 82 -0.76 -18.61 -5.87
C VAL A 82 -0.28 -18.67 -7.30
N PRO A 83 -0.92 -17.96 -8.25
CA PRO A 83 -0.35 -17.88 -9.58
C PRO A 83 1.00 -17.19 -9.40
N SER A 84 2.07 -17.86 -9.86
CA SER A 84 3.39 -17.27 -9.91
C SER A 84 3.29 -15.91 -10.57
N ARG A 85 4.03 -14.93 -10.03
CA ARG A 85 4.15 -13.63 -10.68
C ARG A 85 4.54 -13.88 -12.15
N PRO A 86 3.84 -13.28 -13.13
CA PRO A 86 4.21 -13.45 -14.53
C PRO A 86 5.65 -12.96 -14.75
N ASP A 87 6.45 -13.77 -15.46
CA ASP A 87 7.80 -13.39 -15.87
C ASP A 87 7.74 -12.16 -16.79
N HIS A 88 8.77 -11.32 -16.70
CA HIS A 88 8.93 -10.08 -17.49
C HIS A 88 9.07 -10.34 -18.99
#